data_AF-A0A7K3GUZ2-F1
#
_entry.id   AF-A0A7K3GUZ2-F1
#
_cell.length_a   1.000
_cell.length_b   1.000
_cell.length_c   1.000
_cell.angle_alpha   90.00
_cell.angle_beta   90.00
_cell.angle_gamma   90.00
#
_symmetry.space_group_name_H-M   'P 1'
#
loop_
_entity.id
_entity.type
_entity.pdbx_description
1 polymer ?
#
loop_
_entity_poly.entity_id
_entity_poly.type
_entity_poly.pdbx_seq_one_letter_code
_entity_poly.pdbx_strand_id
1 'polypeptide(L)'
;MSTEQHDADAYGQELARISHHQHEATDARFTVFQALAAVGIGHEQADDIVAKLEAGAVAGAHTWISESSPPHKSEPRFEDGWFAGVRDVASYLLRIADTTAHAGRGRAASSAMLVAHLQQPASPTPAAPEATATDEPAPASVPPLEAKDVLAAAERFPWAVAAPGTRHWPDGSDFLDVALSAVRPEERAGYIERLQAFVEEHRARLEEMLRTHGPGSRPASHGRYALIGQPETLVILERMEAAPFLLRGRWEEELETVFLDDLEFVWGPRIRLSR
;
A
#
# COMPACT_ATOMS: atom_id res chain seq x y z
N MET A 1 -23.68 -4.03 33.72
CA MET A 1 -23.37 -4.75 32.47
C MET A 1 -24.25 -4.27 31.32
N SER A 2 -24.37 -2.96 31.06
CA SER A 2 -25.25 -2.46 29.98
C SER A 2 -24.69 -1.25 29.21
N THR A 3 -23.60 -0.65 29.69
CA THR A 3 -22.90 0.48 29.04
C THR A 3 -21.91 0.01 27.97
N GLU A 4 -21.11 -1.03 28.24
CA GLU A 4 -20.10 -1.54 27.28
C GLU A 4 -20.69 -2.05 25.96
N GLN A 5 -21.91 -2.60 26.00
CA GLN A 5 -22.57 -3.14 24.80
C GLN A 5 -23.23 -2.04 23.95
N HIS A 6 -23.58 -0.90 24.56
CA HIS A 6 -24.04 0.29 23.83
C HIS A 6 -22.86 1.07 23.23
N ASP A 7 -21.72 1.16 23.93
CA ASP A 7 -20.52 1.84 23.41
C ASP A 7 -19.91 1.09 22.22
N ALA A 8 -19.92 -0.25 22.23
CA ALA A 8 -19.46 -1.07 21.11
C ALA A 8 -20.32 -0.89 19.84
N ASP A 9 -21.63 -0.69 20.00
CA ASP A 9 -22.56 -0.45 18.88
C ASP A 9 -22.43 0.98 18.33
N ALA A 10 -22.28 1.97 19.21
CA ALA A 10 -22.05 3.37 18.81
C ALA A 10 -20.75 3.53 18.00
N TYR A 11 -19.65 2.93 18.48
CA TYR A 11 -18.38 2.93 17.77
C TYR A 11 -18.46 2.16 16.43
N GLY A 12 -19.20 1.05 16.40
CA GLY A 12 -19.46 0.30 15.16
C GLY A 12 -20.21 1.14 14.11
N GLN A 13 -21.22 1.90 14.53
CA GLN A 13 -21.97 2.81 13.66
C GLN A 13 -21.11 3.98 13.15
N GLU A 14 -20.25 4.53 14.00
CA GLU A 14 -19.29 5.57 13.62
C GLU A 14 -18.32 5.05 12.55
N LEU A 15 -17.73 3.87 12.75
CA LEU A 15 -16.87 3.24 11.76
C LEU A 15 -17.59 2.95 10.44
N ALA A 16 -18.87 2.59 10.48
CA ALA A 16 -19.67 2.39 9.27
C ALA A 16 -19.87 3.69 8.50
N ARG A 17 -20.15 4.81 9.18
CA ARG A 17 -20.27 6.14 8.57
C ARG A 17 -18.94 6.61 7.97
N ILE A 18 -17.83 6.43 8.70
CA ILE A 18 -16.49 6.73 8.19
C ILE A 18 -16.21 5.92 6.92
N SER A 19 -16.49 4.61 6.95
CA SER A 19 -16.30 3.73 5.80
C SER A 19 -17.15 4.15 4.59
N HIS A 20 -18.37 4.62 4.82
CA HIS A 20 -19.24 5.11 3.76
C HIS A 20 -18.68 6.39 3.12
N HIS A 21 -18.28 7.37 3.93
CA HIS A 21 -17.66 8.60 3.41
C HIS A 21 -16.32 8.34 2.70
N GLN A 22 -15.53 7.37 3.16
CA GLN A 22 -14.31 6.94 2.45
C GLN A 22 -14.62 6.36 1.07
N HIS A 23 -15.70 5.59 0.95
CA HIS A 23 -16.16 5.05 -0.33
C HIS A 23 -16.60 6.17 -1.28
N GLU A 24 -17.48 7.07 -0.81
CA GLU A 24 -17.93 8.22 -1.61
C GLU A 24 -16.78 9.12 -2.05
N ALA A 25 -15.81 9.38 -1.16
CA ALA A 25 -14.64 10.19 -1.48
C ALA A 25 -13.77 9.53 -2.57
N THR A 26 -13.69 8.20 -2.60
CA THR A 26 -12.94 7.46 -3.62
C THR A 26 -13.62 7.54 -4.97
N ASP A 27 -14.93 7.33 -5.02
CA ASP A 27 -15.73 7.44 -6.26
C ASP A 27 -15.70 8.88 -6.82
N ALA A 28 -15.77 9.87 -5.92
CA ALA A 28 -15.66 11.28 -6.28
C ALA A 28 -14.27 11.62 -6.84
N ARG A 29 -13.19 11.12 -6.21
CA ARG A 29 -11.82 11.26 -6.76
C ARG A 29 -11.76 10.74 -8.18
N PHE A 30 -12.25 9.51 -8.41
CA PHE A 30 -12.21 8.90 -9.74
C PHE A 30 -12.90 9.78 -10.79
N THR A 31 -14.09 10.29 -10.46
CA THR A 31 -14.84 11.21 -11.32
C THR A 31 -14.04 12.48 -11.63
N VAL A 32 -13.37 13.06 -10.62
CA VAL A 32 -12.50 14.23 -10.80
C VAL A 32 -11.32 13.91 -11.73
N PHE A 33 -10.66 12.78 -11.56
CA PHE A 33 -9.57 12.36 -12.44
C PHE A 33 -10.01 12.19 -13.89
N GLN A 34 -11.16 11.56 -14.13
CA GLN A 34 -11.73 11.44 -15.47
C GLN A 34 -12.02 12.81 -16.10
N ALA A 35 -12.60 13.73 -15.32
CA ALA A 35 -12.89 15.07 -15.80
C ALA A 35 -11.62 15.87 -16.13
N LEU A 36 -10.59 15.77 -15.29
CA LEU A 36 -9.29 16.42 -15.50
C LEU A 36 -8.56 15.82 -16.72
N ALA A 37 -8.58 14.50 -16.88
CA ALA A 37 -8.02 13.83 -18.05
C ALA A 37 -8.73 14.23 -19.35
N ALA A 38 -10.05 14.38 -19.32
CA ALA A 38 -10.85 14.79 -20.49
C ALA A 38 -10.49 16.20 -21.00
N VAL A 39 -9.95 17.07 -20.14
CA VAL A 39 -9.45 18.40 -20.52
C VAL A 39 -7.92 18.44 -20.74
N GLY A 40 -7.27 17.28 -20.75
CA GLY A 40 -5.83 17.13 -21.05
C GLY A 40 -4.90 17.39 -19.87
N ILE A 41 -5.40 17.40 -18.63
CA ILE A 41 -4.54 17.51 -17.44
C ILE A 41 -3.89 16.15 -17.17
N GLY A 42 -2.55 16.14 -17.11
CA GLY A 42 -1.77 14.95 -16.81
C GLY A 42 -2.01 14.43 -15.38
N HIS A 43 -1.87 13.13 -15.19
CA HIS A 43 -2.08 12.43 -13.91
C HIS A 43 -1.30 13.05 -12.73
N GLU A 44 -0.03 13.43 -12.90
CA GLU A 44 0.74 14.10 -11.83
C GLU A 44 0.14 15.44 -11.41
N GLN A 45 -0.34 16.23 -12.37
CA GLN A 45 -0.96 17.53 -12.11
C GLN A 45 -2.36 17.37 -11.51
N ALA A 46 -3.12 16.38 -11.96
CA ALA A 46 -4.41 16.04 -11.39
C ALA A 46 -4.27 15.57 -9.92
N ASP A 47 -3.24 14.78 -9.64
CA ASP A 47 -2.92 14.29 -8.31
C ASP A 47 -2.49 15.40 -7.36
N ASP A 48 -1.65 16.34 -7.80
CA ASP A 48 -1.31 17.55 -7.03
C ASP A 48 -2.54 18.41 -6.71
N ILE A 49 -3.48 18.56 -7.65
CA ILE A 49 -4.75 19.28 -7.45
C ILE A 49 -5.60 18.58 -6.38
N VAL A 50 -5.76 17.26 -6.49
CA VAL A 50 -6.59 16.47 -5.56
C VAL A 50 -5.97 16.43 -4.16
N ALA A 51 -4.64 16.27 -4.05
CA ALA A 51 -3.94 16.30 -2.78
C ALA A 51 -4.10 17.66 -2.06
N LYS A 52 -4.04 18.77 -2.79
CA LYS A 52 -4.28 20.12 -2.25
C LYS A 52 -5.73 20.33 -1.82
N LEU A 53 -6.69 19.82 -2.59
CA LEU A 53 -8.11 19.87 -2.24
C LEU A 53 -8.36 19.18 -0.89
N GLU A 54 -7.77 18.01 -0.69
CA GLU A 54 -7.94 17.19 0.52
C GLU A 54 -7.23 17.77 1.72
N ALA A 55 -6.00 18.25 1.54
CA ALA A 55 -5.31 19.01 2.57
C ALA A 55 -6.15 20.22 3.00
N GLY A 56 -6.78 20.92 2.06
CA GLY A 56 -7.71 22.01 2.32
C GLY A 56 -8.95 21.58 3.12
N ALA A 57 -9.54 20.43 2.80
CA ALA A 57 -10.66 19.88 3.55
C ALA A 57 -10.29 19.53 5.01
N VAL A 58 -9.11 18.93 5.22
CA VAL A 58 -8.58 18.62 6.56
C VAL A 58 -8.26 19.90 7.34
N ALA A 59 -7.66 20.90 6.68
CA ALA A 59 -7.43 22.22 7.28
C ALA A 59 -8.75 22.93 7.64
N GLY A 60 -9.81 22.74 6.85
CA GLY A 60 -11.15 23.20 7.20
C GLY A 60 -11.67 22.54 8.48
N ALA A 61 -11.53 21.21 8.61
CA ALA A 61 -11.90 20.48 9.82
C ALA A 61 -11.11 20.95 11.06
N HIS A 62 -9.83 21.28 10.90
CA HIS A 62 -9.02 21.90 11.95
C HIS A 62 -9.69 23.18 12.49
N THR A 63 -10.18 24.06 11.62
CA THR A 63 -10.85 25.31 12.03
C THR A 63 -12.09 25.03 12.88
N TRP A 64 -12.96 24.10 12.43
CA TRP A 64 -14.15 23.70 13.19
C TRP A 64 -13.82 23.17 14.58
N ILE A 65 -12.78 22.35 14.71
CA ILE A 65 -12.34 21.83 16.01
C ILE A 65 -11.73 22.93 16.86
N SER A 66 -10.94 23.82 16.28
CA SER A 66 -10.27 24.92 17.01
C SER A 66 -11.26 25.93 17.60
N GLU A 67 -12.42 26.10 16.97
CA GLU A 67 -13.51 26.96 17.43
C GLU A 67 -14.41 26.28 18.48
N SER A 68 -14.17 25.00 18.77
CA SER A 68 -14.94 24.22 19.74
C SER A 68 -14.79 24.76 21.16
N SER A 69 -15.91 25.00 21.82
CA SER A 69 -15.99 25.53 23.18
C SER A 69 -16.43 24.45 24.18
N PRO A 70 -15.95 24.51 25.44
CA PRO A 70 -16.39 23.57 26.45
C PRO A 70 -17.91 23.70 26.72
N PRO A 71 -18.57 22.64 27.22
CA PRO A 71 -19.97 22.70 27.61
C PRO A 71 -20.24 23.83 28.61
N HIS A 72 -21.43 24.43 28.53
CA HIS A 72 -21.79 25.55 29.40
C HIS A 72 -21.75 25.12 30.88
N LYS A 73 -21.20 26.00 31.74
CA LYS A 73 -21.03 25.78 33.18
C LYS A 73 -20.02 24.67 33.54
N SER A 74 -19.04 24.44 32.68
CA SER A 74 -17.90 23.59 33.00
C SER A 74 -17.08 24.19 34.14
N GLU A 75 -16.46 23.33 34.94
CA GLU A 75 -15.52 23.79 35.97
C GLU A 75 -14.21 24.26 35.30
N PRO A 76 -13.49 25.25 35.85
CA PRO A 76 -12.29 25.81 35.21
C PRO A 76 -11.23 24.76 34.83
N ARG A 77 -11.02 23.73 35.66
CA ARG A 77 -10.09 22.63 35.37
C ARG A 77 -10.53 21.77 34.17
N PHE A 78 -11.83 21.62 33.98
CA PHE A 78 -12.37 20.93 32.81
C PHE A 78 -12.19 21.77 31.55
N GLU A 79 -12.42 23.08 31.64
CA GLU A 79 -12.20 24.01 30.52
C GLU A 79 -10.73 23.99 30.06
N ASP A 80 -9.78 24.03 30.99
CA ASP A 80 -8.34 23.92 30.69
C ASP A 80 -8.01 22.61 29.97
N GLY A 81 -8.56 21.48 30.45
CA GLY A 81 -8.39 20.17 29.84
C GLY A 81 -9.04 20.05 28.46
N TRP A 82 -10.22 20.66 28.28
CA TRP A 82 -10.92 20.74 27.01
C TRP A 82 -10.10 21.49 25.96
N PHE A 83 -9.64 22.70 26.28
CA PHE A 83 -8.83 23.49 25.36
C PHE A 83 -7.49 22.82 25.05
N ALA A 84 -6.88 22.13 26.03
CA ALA A 84 -5.69 21.33 25.79
C ALA A 84 -5.97 20.18 24.79
N GLY A 85 -7.07 19.44 24.97
CA GLY A 85 -7.47 18.36 24.05
C GLY A 85 -7.81 18.86 22.65
N VAL A 86 -8.60 19.94 22.54
CA VAL A 86 -8.93 20.60 21.26
C VAL A 86 -7.66 21.01 20.52
N ARG A 87 -6.69 21.62 21.21
CA ARG A 87 -5.41 22.03 20.63
C ARG A 87 -4.59 20.83 20.14
N ASP A 88 -4.58 19.73 20.87
CA ASP A 88 -3.88 18.50 20.46
C ASP A 88 -4.50 17.91 19.19
N VAL A 89 -5.83 17.78 19.15
CA VAL A 89 -6.55 17.26 17.98
C VAL A 89 -6.41 18.19 16.77
N ALA A 90 -6.54 19.50 16.97
CA ALA A 90 -6.31 20.48 15.92
C ALA A 90 -4.88 20.37 15.36
N SER A 91 -3.87 20.36 16.23
CA SER A 91 -2.46 20.20 15.81
C SER A 91 -2.23 18.90 15.03
N TYR A 92 -2.93 17.82 15.40
CA TYR A 92 -2.87 16.56 14.66
C TYR A 92 -3.51 16.65 13.27
N LEU A 93 -4.68 17.29 13.15
CA LEU A 93 -5.34 17.53 11.86
C LEU A 93 -4.48 18.39 10.93
N LEU A 94 -3.83 19.44 11.45
CA LEU A 94 -2.92 20.26 10.66
C LEU A 94 -1.75 19.43 10.11
N ARG A 95 -1.17 18.55 10.93
CA ARG A 95 -0.13 17.62 10.48
C ARG A 95 -0.62 16.66 9.40
N ILE A 96 -1.86 16.18 9.51
CA ILE A 96 -2.47 15.35 8.46
C ILE A 96 -2.62 16.17 7.16
N ALA A 97 -3.08 17.42 7.24
CA ALA A 97 -3.19 18.30 6.08
C ALA A 97 -1.82 18.52 5.41
N ASP A 98 -0.78 18.85 6.18
CA ASP A 98 0.59 19.03 5.67
C ASP A 98 1.11 17.75 5.01
N THR A 99 0.90 16.61 5.66
CA THR A 99 1.30 15.30 5.11
C THR A 99 0.53 14.99 3.83
N THR A 100 -0.75 15.33 3.77
CA THR A 100 -1.60 15.05 2.58
C THR A 100 -1.19 15.93 1.41
N ALA A 101 -0.88 17.21 1.66
CA ALA A 101 -0.40 18.13 0.64
C ALA A 101 0.97 17.73 0.05
N HIS A 102 1.86 17.14 0.86
CA HIS A 102 3.25 16.89 0.46
C HIS A 102 3.55 15.42 0.10
N ALA A 103 2.91 14.47 0.80
CA ALA A 103 3.05 13.01 0.62
C ALA A 103 1.82 12.35 -0.04
N GLY A 104 0.88 13.17 -0.54
CA GLY A 104 -0.24 12.70 -1.38
C GLY A 104 0.15 12.45 -2.84
N ARG A 105 1.32 12.97 -3.27
CA ARG A 105 1.84 12.81 -4.63
C ARG A 105 1.95 11.33 -5.01
N GLY A 106 1.10 10.90 -5.94
CA GLY A 106 1.06 9.57 -6.54
C GLY A 106 -0.17 8.72 -6.19
N ARG A 107 -0.85 8.96 -5.05
CA ARG A 107 -1.88 8.02 -4.53
C ARG A 107 -3.15 7.93 -5.38
N ALA A 108 -3.53 8.99 -6.07
CA ALA A 108 -4.76 9.02 -6.84
C ALA A 108 -4.50 8.82 -8.34
N ALA A 109 -3.28 9.11 -8.82
CA ALA A 109 -2.76 8.56 -10.07
C ALA A 109 -2.76 7.03 -10.07
N SER A 110 -2.35 6.39 -8.96
CA SER A 110 -2.41 4.94 -8.75
C SER A 110 -3.80 4.35 -8.92
N SER A 111 -4.81 4.98 -8.31
CA SER A 111 -6.20 4.49 -8.39
C SER A 111 -6.76 4.65 -9.80
N ALA A 112 -6.41 5.74 -10.49
CA ALA A 112 -6.81 5.99 -11.87
C ALA A 112 -6.10 5.04 -12.85
N MET A 113 -4.82 4.74 -12.65
CA MET A 113 -4.06 3.76 -13.44
C MET A 113 -4.53 2.33 -13.19
N LEU A 114 -4.83 1.96 -11.93
CA LEU A 114 -5.39 0.65 -11.58
C LEU A 114 -6.72 0.41 -12.29
N VAL A 115 -7.62 1.40 -12.31
CA VAL A 115 -8.88 1.31 -13.06
C VAL A 115 -8.65 1.32 -14.57
N ALA A 116 -7.72 2.12 -15.08
CA ALA A 116 -7.37 2.12 -16.51
C ALA A 116 -6.82 0.76 -16.97
N HIS A 117 -5.99 0.11 -16.14
CA HIS A 117 -5.44 -1.22 -16.39
C HIS A 117 -6.52 -2.31 -16.30
N LEU A 118 -7.43 -2.21 -15.32
CA LEU A 118 -8.60 -3.10 -15.20
C LEU A 118 -9.61 -2.93 -16.35
N GLN A 119 -9.64 -1.76 -17.00
CA GLN A 119 -10.52 -1.45 -18.13
C GLN A 119 -9.87 -1.69 -19.49
N GLN A 120 -8.56 -1.99 -19.55
CA GLN A 120 -7.88 -2.33 -20.81
C GLN A 120 -8.32 -3.74 -21.28
N PRO A 121 -8.93 -3.89 -22.46
CA PRO A 121 -9.05 -5.19 -23.09
C PRO A 121 -7.64 -5.69 -23.48
N ALA A 122 -7.37 -6.96 -23.21
CA ALA A 122 -6.11 -7.62 -23.52
C ALA A 122 -5.70 -7.35 -24.98
N SER A 123 -4.63 -6.58 -25.16
CA SER A 123 -4.01 -6.39 -26.48
C SER A 123 -3.13 -7.61 -26.81
N PRO A 124 -3.02 -8.00 -28.09
CA PRO A 124 -2.40 -9.25 -28.48
C PRO A 124 -0.88 -9.21 -28.38
N THR A 125 -0.32 -10.34 -27.96
CA THR A 125 1.09 -10.68 -27.79
C THR A 125 1.99 -10.22 -28.96
N PRO A 126 3.10 -9.49 -28.71
CA PRO A 126 4.14 -9.29 -29.72
C PRO A 126 4.93 -10.59 -29.94
N ALA A 127 5.13 -10.95 -31.20
CA ALA A 127 5.93 -12.09 -31.62
C ALA A 127 7.43 -11.89 -31.29
N ALA A 128 8.08 -12.97 -30.87
CA ALA A 128 9.51 -13.05 -30.54
C ALA A 128 10.43 -12.84 -31.77
N PRO A 129 11.62 -12.25 -31.60
CA PRO A 129 12.70 -12.38 -32.57
C PRO A 129 13.66 -13.53 -32.21
N GLU A 130 14.13 -14.21 -33.26
CA GLU A 130 15.04 -15.36 -33.26
C GLU A 130 16.47 -15.03 -32.79
N ALA A 131 17.11 -16.06 -32.25
CA ALA A 131 18.47 -16.09 -31.74
C ALA A 131 19.55 -15.98 -32.83
N THR A 132 20.67 -15.32 -32.50
CA THR A 132 21.98 -15.60 -33.10
C THR A 132 23.01 -15.78 -31.99
N ALA A 133 23.69 -16.92 -32.02
CA ALA A 133 24.74 -17.31 -31.09
C ALA A 133 26.11 -16.89 -31.64
N THR A 134 27.01 -16.45 -30.76
CA THR A 134 28.45 -16.63 -30.94
C THR A 134 29.10 -16.80 -29.58
N ASP A 135 29.94 -17.82 -29.50
CA ASP A 135 30.48 -18.46 -28.30
C ASP A 135 31.88 -17.90 -27.97
N GLU A 136 32.14 -17.57 -26.70
CA GLU A 136 33.48 -17.46 -26.12
C GLU A 136 33.40 -17.76 -24.60
N PRO A 137 34.24 -18.65 -24.03
CA PRO A 137 33.98 -19.22 -22.71
C PRO A 137 34.54 -18.34 -21.58
N ALA A 138 33.64 -17.82 -20.76
CA ALA A 138 33.92 -17.14 -19.48
C ALA A 138 33.49 -18.03 -18.30
N PRO A 139 34.05 -17.83 -17.09
CA PRO A 139 34.13 -18.86 -16.06
C PRO A 139 32.76 -19.20 -15.47
N ALA A 140 32.53 -20.50 -15.25
CA ALA A 140 31.41 -21.12 -14.54
C ALA A 140 30.26 -20.17 -14.17
N SER A 141 29.41 -19.88 -15.17
CA SER A 141 28.20 -19.08 -14.99
C SER A 141 27.33 -19.71 -13.91
N VAL A 142 27.14 -18.98 -12.82
CA VAL A 142 26.04 -19.23 -11.89
C VAL A 142 24.75 -19.20 -12.73
N PRO A 143 23.89 -20.22 -12.64
CA PRO A 143 22.65 -20.23 -13.42
C PRO A 143 21.86 -18.94 -13.13
N PRO A 144 21.28 -18.29 -14.16
CA PRO A 144 20.49 -17.09 -13.96
C PRO A 144 19.34 -17.36 -12.99
N LEU A 145 19.08 -16.42 -12.11
CA LEU A 145 17.92 -16.46 -11.23
C LEU A 145 16.67 -16.19 -12.09
N GLU A 146 15.98 -17.26 -12.46
CA GLU A 146 14.79 -17.18 -13.31
C GLU A 146 13.56 -16.79 -12.48
N ALA A 147 12.83 -15.76 -12.92
CA ALA A 147 11.62 -15.26 -12.25
C ALA A 147 10.58 -16.39 -12.01
N LYS A 148 10.41 -17.28 -12.99
CA LYS A 148 9.50 -18.44 -12.90
C LYS A 148 9.86 -19.40 -11.75
N ASP A 149 11.15 -19.58 -11.47
CA ASP A 149 11.62 -20.52 -10.45
C ASP A 149 11.44 -19.89 -9.05
N VAL A 150 11.58 -18.56 -8.96
CA VAL A 150 11.29 -17.79 -7.74
C VAL A 150 9.79 -17.83 -7.41
N LEU A 151 8.93 -17.60 -8.41
CA LEU A 151 7.47 -17.71 -8.23
C LEU A 151 7.07 -19.12 -7.80
N ALA A 152 7.59 -20.15 -8.49
CA ALA A 152 7.33 -21.54 -8.14
C ALA A 152 7.80 -21.87 -6.71
N ALA A 153 8.87 -21.24 -6.23
CA ALA A 153 9.32 -21.39 -4.85
C ALA A 153 8.38 -20.69 -3.85
N ALA A 154 7.92 -19.47 -4.15
CA ALA A 154 6.96 -18.73 -3.34
C ALA A 154 5.62 -19.46 -3.23
N GLU A 155 5.12 -20.06 -4.32
CA GLU A 155 3.86 -20.78 -4.36
C GLU A 155 3.85 -22.10 -3.58
N ARG A 156 5.02 -22.63 -3.18
CA ARG A 156 5.10 -23.81 -2.29
C ARG A 156 4.57 -23.55 -0.88
N PHE A 157 4.31 -22.29 -0.53
CA PHE A 157 3.80 -21.87 0.77
C PHE A 157 2.35 -21.38 0.68
N PRO A 158 1.36 -22.29 0.52
CA PRO A 158 -0.05 -21.91 0.34
C PRO A 158 -0.67 -21.21 1.56
N TRP A 159 0.01 -21.21 2.71
CA TRP A 159 -0.38 -20.47 3.90
C TRP A 159 0.13 -19.01 3.91
N ALA A 160 1.08 -18.67 3.02
CA ALA A 160 1.67 -17.32 2.90
C ALA A 160 1.08 -16.53 1.73
N VAL A 161 0.48 -17.21 0.75
CA VAL A 161 -0.08 -16.61 -0.47
C VAL A 161 -1.57 -16.92 -0.61
N ALA A 162 -2.30 -16.04 -1.28
CA ALA A 162 -3.69 -16.25 -1.61
C ALA A 162 -3.83 -17.29 -2.74
N ALA A 163 -4.98 -17.97 -2.75
CA ALA A 163 -5.31 -18.90 -3.82
C ALA A 163 -5.32 -18.17 -5.18
N PRO A 164 -4.87 -18.82 -6.28
CA PRO A 164 -4.76 -18.17 -7.58
C PRO A 164 -6.02 -17.39 -8.03
N GLY A 165 -7.22 -17.94 -7.81
CA GLY A 165 -8.49 -17.28 -8.17
C GLY A 165 -8.95 -16.15 -7.25
N THR A 166 -8.22 -15.89 -6.16
CA THR A 166 -8.52 -14.82 -5.19
C THR A 166 -7.46 -13.70 -5.21
N ARG A 167 -6.44 -13.84 -6.06
CA ARG A 167 -5.40 -12.84 -6.25
C ARG A 167 -5.98 -11.62 -6.97
N HIS A 168 -5.55 -10.43 -6.57
CA HIS A 168 -5.98 -9.18 -7.20
C HIS A 168 -5.42 -9.02 -8.62
N TRP A 169 -4.17 -9.45 -8.84
CA TRP A 169 -3.48 -9.42 -10.12
C TRP A 169 -3.36 -10.82 -10.72
N PRO A 170 -3.71 -11.01 -12.00
CA PRO A 170 -3.48 -12.25 -12.72
C PRO A 170 -2.00 -12.47 -13.07
N ASP A 171 -1.27 -11.37 -13.28
CA ASP A 171 0.14 -11.31 -13.60
C ASP A 171 0.79 -10.20 -12.76
N GLY A 172 1.75 -10.58 -11.92
CA GLY A 172 2.50 -9.66 -11.05
C GLY A 172 3.96 -9.49 -11.49
N SER A 173 4.30 -9.88 -12.73
CA SER A 173 5.68 -9.89 -13.24
C SER A 173 6.42 -8.57 -13.07
N ASP A 174 5.78 -7.41 -13.29
CA ASP A 174 6.40 -6.10 -13.10
C ASP A 174 6.90 -5.90 -11.66
N PHE A 175 6.10 -6.30 -10.66
CA PHE A 175 6.48 -6.22 -9.24
C PHE A 175 7.63 -7.16 -8.91
N LEU A 176 7.62 -8.35 -9.50
CA LEU A 176 8.68 -9.34 -9.33
C LEU A 176 9.99 -8.86 -9.93
N ASP A 177 9.96 -8.32 -11.15
CA ASP A 177 11.14 -7.89 -11.88
C ASP A 177 11.84 -6.74 -11.15
N VAL A 178 11.07 -5.79 -10.63
CA VAL A 178 11.60 -4.70 -9.79
C VAL A 178 12.20 -5.24 -8.49
N ALA A 179 11.51 -6.15 -7.80
CA ALA A 179 12.04 -6.77 -6.58
C ALA A 179 13.32 -7.59 -6.85
N LEU A 180 13.39 -8.32 -7.96
CA LEU A 180 14.56 -9.10 -8.36
C LEU A 180 15.71 -8.23 -8.86
N SER A 181 15.43 -7.03 -9.39
CA SER A 181 16.47 -6.04 -9.72
C SER A 181 17.24 -5.54 -8.48
N ALA A 182 16.63 -5.67 -7.30
CA ALA A 182 17.25 -5.40 -6.00
C ALA A 182 18.01 -6.62 -5.41
N VAL A 183 18.08 -7.75 -6.12
CA VAL A 183 18.93 -8.90 -5.76
C VAL A 183 20.30 -8.72 -6.41
N ARG A 184 21.34 -8.60 -5.58
CA ARG A 184 22.70 -8.40 -6.07
C ARG A 184 23.22 -9.63 -6.82
N PRO A 185 24.14 -9.49 -7.79
CA PRO A 185 24.68 -10.64 -8.52
C PRO A 185 25.25 -11.75 -7.62
N GLU A 186 25.89 -11.38 -6.50
CA GLU A 186 26.48 -12.31 -5.53
C GLU A 186 25.42 -13.07 -4.73
N GLU A 187 24.23 -12.48 -4.61
CA GLU A 187 23.08 -13.02 -3.88
C GLU A 187 22.22 -13.96 -4.73
N ARG A 188 22.35 -13.91 -6.06
CA ARG A 188 21.56 -14.73 -6.99
C ARG A 188 21.79 -16.22 -6.78
N ALA A 189 23.04 -16.60 -6.49
CA ALA A 189 23.36 -17.96 -6.08
C ALA A 189 22.71 -18.26 -4.73
N GLY A 190 21.81 -19.25 -4.69
CA GLY A 190 21.13 -19.64 -3.44
C GLY A 190 19.98 -18.71 -3.02
N TYR A 191 19.50 -17.82 -3.90
CA TYR A 191 18.41 -16.89 -3.57
C TYR A 191 17.13 -17.62 -3.19
N ILE A 192 16.78 -18.69 -3.92
CA ILE A 192 15.56 -19.47 -3.69
C ILE A 192 15.59 -20.09 -2.29
N GLU A 193 16.70 -20.68 -1.88
CA GLU A 193 16.88 -21.28 -0.57
C GLU A 193 16.77 -20.24 0.54
N ARG A 194 17.33 -19.04 0.34
CA ARG A 194 17.15 -17.91 1.28
C ARG A 194 15.71 -17.44 1.36
N LEU A 195 15.03 -17.31 0.23
CA LEU A 195 13.61 -16.93 0.21
C LEU A 195 12.77 -17.95 0.97
N GLN A 196 13.01 -19.24 0.75
CA GLN A 196 12.32 -20.31 1.47
C GLN A 196 12.60 -20.25 2.98
N ALA A 197 13.85 -20.03 3.38
CA ALA A 197 14.22 -19.87 4.79
C ALA A 197 13.55 -18.63 5.42
N PHE A 198 13.53 -17.50 4.72
CA PHE A 198 12.87 -16.27 5.15
C PHE A 198 11.37 -16.48 5.39
N VAL A 199 10.70 -17.16 4.46
CA VAL A 199 9.26 -17.44 4.55
C VAL A 199 8.96 -18.30 5.78
N GLU A 200 9.71 -19.39 5.99
CA GLU A 200 9.53 -20.25 7.16
C GLU A 200 9.82 -19.53 8.49
N GLU A 201 10.89 -18.72 8.54
CA GLU A 201 11.23 -17.91 9.72
C GLU A 201 10.08 -16.96 10.10
N HIS A 202 9.41 -16.38 9.10
CA HIS A 202 8.37 -15.39 9.31
C HIS A 202 6.94 -15.93 9.25
N ARG A 203 6.75 -17.24 9.34
CA ARG A 203 5.47 -17.91 9.12
C ARG A 203 4.28 -17.24 9.84
N ALA A 204 4.38 -17.09 11.16
CA ALA A 204 3.29 -16.54 11.97
C ALA A 204 2.92 -15.09 11.57
N ARG A 205 3.90 -14.32 11.09
CA ARG A 205 3.69 -12.93 10.66
C ARG A 205 3.03 -12.86 9.29
N LEU A 206 3.44 -13.72 8.37
CA LEU A 206 2.85 -13.83 7.03
C LEU A 206 1.40 -14.32 7.08
N GLU A 207 1.11 -15.35 7.89
CA GLU A 207 -0.26 -15.85 8.12
C GLU A 207 -1.15 -14.73 8.68
N GLU A 208 -0.65 -13.97 9.66
CA GLU A 208 -1.39 -12.85 10.25
C GLU A 208 -1.61 -11.71 9.24
N MET A 209 -0.60 -11.37 8.45
CA MET A 209 -0.69 -10.37 7.38
C MET A 209 -1.76 -10.77 6.35
N LEU A 210 -1.72 -12.01 5.86
CA LEU A 210 -2.69 -12.53 4.90
C LEU A 210 -4.10 -12.53 5.49
N ARG A 211 -4.25 -12.92 6.76
CA ARG A 211 -5.55 -12.94 7.45
C ARG A 211 -6.15 -11.54 7.64
N THR A 212 -5.32 -10.54 7.94
CA THR A 212 -5.77 -9.20 8.31
C THR A 212 -5.90 -8.24 7.13
N HIS A 213 -5.08 -8.43 6.10
CA HIS A 213 -4.96 -7.50 4.96
C HIS A 213 -4.98 -8.19 3.59
N GLY A 214 -5.06 -9.52 3.55
CA GLY A 214 -5.14 -10.27 2.29
C GLY A 214 -6.51 -10.18 1.61
N PRO A 215 -6.68 -10.88 0.47
CA PRO A 215 -7.92 -10.83 -0.30
C PRO A 215 -9.15 -11.25 0.52
N GLY A 216 -10.23 -10.47 0.43
CA GLY A 216 -11.45 -10.67 1.20
C GLY A 216 -11.42 -10.08 2.63
N SER A 217 -10.29 -9.54 3.06
CA SER A 217 -10.22 -8.75 4.29
C SER A 217 -10.87 -7.37 4.11
N ARG A 218 -11.37 -6.78 5.20
CA ARG A 218 -11.99 -5.45 5.19
C ARG A 218 -11.03 -4.36 4.66
N PRO A 219 -9.71 -4.35 4.97
CA PRO A 219 -8.79 -3.38 4.40
C PRO A 219 -8.53 -3.57 2.89
N ALA A 220 -8.71 -4.78 2.35
CA ALA A 220 -8.48 -5.09 0.94
C ALA A 220 -9.67 -4.78 0.02
N SER A 221 -10.80 -4.33 0.57
CA SER A 221 -12.10 -4.18 -0.14
C SER A 221 -12.10 -3.19 -1.32
N HIS A 222 -11.02 -2.45 -1.55
CA HIS A 222 -10.95 -1.36 -2.53
C HIS A 222 -9.61 -1.31 -3.28
N GLY A 223 -8.93 -2.45 -3.45
CA GLY A 223 -7.65 -2.52 -4.16
C GLY A 223 -6.44 -2.03 -3.36
N ARG A 224 -6.65 -1.55 -2.13
CA ARG A 224 -5.59 -1.32 -1.15
C ARG A 224 -5.02 -2.65 -0.68
N TYR A 225 -3.72 -2.72 -0.41
CA TYR A 225 -3.04 -3.97 -0.09
C TYR A 225 -3.16 -5.06 -1.17
N ALA A 226 -3.37 -4.69 -2.44
CA ALA A 226 -3.57 -5.64 -3.55
C ALA A 226 -2.39 -6.61 -3.77
N LEU A 227 -1.19 -6.25 -3.32
CA LEU A 227 -0.03 -7.14 -3.33
C LEU A 227 -0.11 -8.22 -2.25
N ILE A 228 -0.81 -7.99 -1.14
CA ILE A 228 -0.89 -8.98 -0.06
C ILE A 228 -1.61 -10.23 -0.57
N GLY A 229 -0.93 -11.37 -0.44
CA GLY A 229 -1.37 -12.66 -0.97
C GLY A 229 -0.87 -12.98 -2.38
N GLN A 230 -0.14 -12.07 -3.04
CA GLN A 230 0.61 -12.38 -4.25
C GLN A 230 1.91 -13.13 -3.93
N PRO A 231 2.37 -14.07 -4.78
CA PRO A 231 3.66 -14.73 -4.58
C PRO A 231 4.86 -13.76 -4.61
N GLU A 232 4.77 -12.69 -5.40
CA GLU A 232 5.78 -11.64 -5.51
C GLU A 232 6.01 -10.92 -4.18
N THR A 233 4.97 -10.83 -3.34
CA THR A 233 5.08 -10.20 -2.01
C THR A 233 6.13 -10.86 -1.15
N LEU A 234 6.37 -12.17 -1.25
CA LEU A 234 7.42 -12.82 -0.45
C LEU A 234 8.82 -12.31 -0.83
N VAL A 235 9.05 -12.04 -2.12
CA VAL A 235 10.30 -11.47 -2.63
C VAL A 235 10.44 -10.03 -2.15
N ILE A 236 9.37 -9.23 -2.26
CA ILE A 236 9.36 -7.83 -1.84
C ILE A 236 9.66 -7.73 -0.34
N LEU A 237 9.01 -8.52 0.51
CA LEU A 237 9.22 -8.50 1.95
C LEU A 237 10.64 -8.92 2.35
N GLU A 238 11.20 -9.94 1.69
CA GLU A 238 12.59 -10.35 1.94
C GLU A 238 13.57 -9.24 1.53
N ARG A 239 13.33 -8.58 0.39
CA ARG A 239 14.12 -7.42 -0.05
C ARG A 239 13.96 -6.21 0.86
N MET A 240 12.78 -6.00 1.43
CA MET A 240 12.53 -4.92 2.41
C MET A 240 13.36 -5.11 3.69
N GLU A 241 13.64 -6.34 4.11
CA GLU A 241 14.49 -6.59 5.27
C GLU A 241 15.99 -6.63 4.92
N ALA A 242 16.35 -7.27 3.80
CA ALA A 242 17.74 -7.48 3.42
C ALA A 242 18.38 -6.25 2.76
N ALA A 243 17.61 -5.49 1.97
CA ALA A 243 18.12 -4.41 1.12
C ALA A 243 17.11 -3.26 0.93
N PRO A 244 16.54 -2.66 2.00
CA PRO A 244 15.43 -1.71 1.92
C PRO A 244 15.71 -0.50 1.02
N PHE A 245 16.89 0.10 1.13
CA PHE A 245 17.24 1.29 0.33
C PHE A 245 17.43 0.97 -1.15
N LEU A 246 17.95 -0.22 -1.48
CA LEU A 246 18.12 -0.64 -2.87
C LEU A 246 16.76 -0.97 -3.48
N LEU A 247 15.92 -1.71 -2.76
CA LEU A 247 14.56 -1.99 -3.19
C LEU A 247 13.80 -0.69 -3.43
N ARG A 248 13.81 0.23 -2.48
CA ARG A 248 13.08 1.50 -2.59
C ARG A 248 13.58 2.36 -3.76
N GLY A 249 14.89 2.43 -3.98
CA GLY A 249 15.44 3.14 -5.14
C GLY A 249 15.00 2.54 -6.48
N ARG A 250 15.01 1.20 -6.60
CA ARG A 250 14.52 0.51 -7.80
C ARG A 250 13.01 0.64 -7.98
N TRP A 251 12.28 0.64 -6.88
CA TRP A 251 10.84 0.78 -6.87
C TRP A 251 10.43 2.15 -7.37
N GLU A 252 11.03 3.22 -6.86
CA GLU A 252 10.75 4.60 -7.25
C GLU A 252 11.02 4.90 -8.74
N GLU A 253 11.89 4.12 -9.40
CA GLU A 253 12.21 4.25 -10.82
C GLU A 253 11.11 3.66 -11.73
N GLU A 254 10.46 2.58 -11.32
CA GLU A 254 9.65 1.73 -12.21
C GLU A 254 8.19 1.59 -11.75
N LEU A 255 7.91 1.75 -10.46
CA LEU A 255 6.61 1.46 -9.84
C LEU A 255 6.19 2.56 -8.87
N GLU A 256 4.89 2.65 -8.64
CA GLU A 256 4.34 3.61 -7.70
C GLU A 256 4.65 3.19 -6.25
N THR A 257 5.14 4.13 -5.44
CA THR A 257 5.58 3.84 -4.07
C THR A 257 4.47 3.37 -3.15
N VAL A 258 3.20 3.67 -3.46
CA VAL A 258 2.04 3.32 -2.62
C VAL A 258 1.96 1.82 -2.35
N PHE A 259 2.34 0.99 -3.32
CA PHE A 259 2.34 -0.47 -3.18
C PHE A 259 3.40 -0.94 -2.18
N LEU A 260 4.57 -0.31 -2.20
CA LEU A 260 5.65 -0.57 -1.25
C LEU A 260 5.31 0.03 0.12
N ASP A 261 4.71 1.22 0.18
CA ASP A 261 4.31 1.89 1.42
C ASP A 261 3.21 1.11 2.17
N ASP A 262 2.24 0.53 1.46
CA ASP A 262 1.22 -0.34 2.06
C ASP A 262 1.85 -1.62 2.64
N LEU A 263 2.84 -2.22 1.95
CA LEU A 263 3.59 -3.36 2.46
C LEU A 263 4.45 -2.96 3.66
N GLU A 264 5.13 -1.80 3.62
CA GLU A 264 5.90 -1.25 4.74
C GLU A 264 5.03 -0.89 5.94
N PHE A 265 3.79 -0.48 5.74
CA PHE A 265 2.88 -0.23 6.84
C PHE A 265 2.54 -1.53 7.60
N VAL A 266 2.30 -2.62 6.86
CA VAL A 266 1.90 -3.90 7.46
C VAL A 266 3.11 -4.72 7.94
N TRP A 267 4.23 -4.61 7.23
CA TRP A 267 5.49 -5.33 7.46
C TRP A 267 6.58 -4.48 8.16
N GLY A 268 6.37 -3.20 8.38
CA GLY A 268 7.34 -2.37 9.10
C GLY A 268 7.58 -2.89 10.52
N PRO A 269 8.70 -2.49 11.16
CA PRO A 269 8.97 -2.85 12.54
C PRO A 269 7.76 -2.47 13.38
N ARG A 270 7.16 -3.46 14.06
CA ARG A 270 6.13 -3.22 15.07
C ARG A 270 6.78 -2.45 16.20
N ILE A 271 6.87 -1.13 16.08
CA ILE A 271 7.15 -0.27 17.22
C ILE A 271 5.98 -0.50 18.17
N ARG A 272 6.17 -1.43 19.12
CA ARG A 272 5.27 -1.56 20.25
C ARG A 272 5.39 -0.26 21.03
N LEU A 273 4.51 0.70 20.72
CA LEU A 273 4.14 1.70 21.71
C LEU A 273 3.33 0.96 22.77
N SER A 274 4.04 0.29 23.68
CA SER A 274 3.51 -0.13 24.95
C SER A 274 3.03 1.13 25.69
N ARG A 275 1.71 1.33 25.70
CA ARG A 275 1.02 2.09 26.75
C ARG A 275 0.62 1.13 27.85
#